data_AF-A0A0L0QKX3-F1
#
_entry.id   AF-A0A0L0QKX3-F1
#
_cell.length_a   1.000
_cell.length_b   1.000
_cell.length_c   1.000
_cell.angle_alpha   90.00
_cell.angle_beta   90.00
_cell.angle_gamma   90.00
#
_symmetry.space_group_name_H-M   'P 1'
#
loop_
_entity.id
_entity.type
_entity.pdbx_description
1 polymer ?
#
loop_
_entity_poly.entity_id
_entity_poly.type
_entity_poly.pdbx_seq_one_letter_code
_entity_poly.pdbx_strand_id
1 'polypeptide(L)'
;MDNTKILNGISCSFSKGITYVVGNNGAGKTTLLKLLATALQPEYGEINYSFLVRDKQIGTYRKNLDIEEIREIIGFLPQHFTGHLDMTVGRYVKYIAYHKGVP
;
A
#
# COMPACT_ATOMS: atom_id res chain seq x y z
N MET A 1 22.23 8.17 15.66
CA MET A 1 20.97 7.87 14.95
C MET A 1 21.16 8.39 13.53
N ASP A 2 21.11 7.51 12.53
CA ASP A 2 21.45 7.85 11.14
C ASP A 2 20.40 8.80 10.54
N ASN A 3 20.82 9.99 10.13
CA ASN A 3 19.97 11.03 9.52
C ASN A 3 19.90 10.88 7.98
N THR A 4 19.93 9.64 7.50
CA THR A 4 19.99 9.35 6.07
C THR A 4 18.62 9.56 5.43
N LYS A 5 18.47 10.63 4.66
CA LYS A 5 17.27 10.88 3.88
C LYS A 5 17.17 9.87 2.72
N ILE A 6 16.17 8.98 2.79
CA ILE A 6 15.93 7.98 1.74
C ILE A 6 15.15 8.59 0.56
N LEU A 7 14.13 9.39 0.86
CA LEU A 7 13.33 10.14 -0.11
C LEU A 7 13.41 11.63 0.24
N ASN A 8 13.47 12.49 -0.77
CA ASN A 8 13.62 13.93 -0.56
C ASN A 8 12.72 14.71 -1.52
N GLY A 9 11.65 15.30 -0.99
CA GLY A 9 10.78 16.21 -1.74
C GLY A 9 10.09 15.61 -2.97
N ILE A 10 9.70 14.34 -2.92
CA ILE A 10 9.00 13.68 -4.03
C ILE A 10 7.58 14.27 -4.15
N SER A 11 7.24 14.77 -5.34
CA SER A 11 5.89 15.21 -5.71
C SER A 11 5.47 14.48 -6.98
N CYS A 12 4.42 13.67 -6.88
CA CYS A 12 3.92 12.86 -7.99
C CYS A 12 2.45 12.48 -7.77
N SER A 13 1.76 12.17 -8.88
CA SER A 13 0.37 11.71 -8.89
C SER A 13 0.25 10.46 -9.75
N PHE A 14 -0.51 9.48 -9.29
CA PHE A 14 -0.76 8.23 -10.00
C PHE A 14 -2.24 8.14 -10.39
N SER A 15 -2.51 7.90 -11.67
CA SER A 15 -3.85 7.65 -12.17
C SER A 15 -4.12 6.16 -12.32
N LYS A 16 -5.37 5.79 -12.62
CA LYS A 16 -5.74 4.40 -12.90
C LYS A 16 -4.90 3.86 -14.06
N GLY A 17 -4.29 2.69 -13.85
CA GLY A 17 -3.48 2.03 -14.86
C GLY A 17 -2.33 1.26 -14.22
N ILE A 18 -1.27 1.06 -15.00
CA ILE A 18 -0.03 0.42 -14.53
C ILE A 18 1.04 1.51 -14.44
N THR A 19 1.69 1.60 -13.28
CA THR A 19 2.84 2.48 -13.07
C THR A 19 4.06 1.64 -12.73
N TYR A 20 5.17 1.93 -13.40
CA TYR A 20 6.47 1.33 -13.12
C TYR A 20 7.33 2.30 -12.32
N VAL A 21 7.85 1.86 -11.17
CA VAL A 21 8.84 2.61 -10.39
C VAL A 21 10.22 2.05 -10.71
N VAL A 22 11.04 2.84 -11.42
CA VAL A 22 12.37 2.46 -11.88
C VAL A 22 13.46 3.26 -11.19
N GLY A 23 14.64 2.66 -11.04
CA GLY A 23 15.81 3.29 -10.40
C GLY A 23 16.79 2.26 -9.85
N ASN A 24 18.00 2.69 -9.52
CA ASN A 24 19.07 1.82 -9.03
C ASN A 24 18.74 1.17 -7.67
N ASN A 25 19.49 0.14 -7.29
CA ASN A 25 19.44 -0.41 -5.94
C ASN A 25 19.79 0.68 -4.92
N GLY A 26 19.04 0.75 -3.82
CA GLY A 26 19.19 1.82 -2.83
C GLY A 26 18.48 3.15 -3.16
N ALA A 27 17.90 3.33 -4.36
CA ALA A 27 17.21 4.57 -4.74
C ALA A 27 15.87 4.85 -4.00
N GLY A 28 15.54 4.08 -2.96
CA GLY A 28 14.31 4.31 -2.17
C GLY A 28 13.02 3.73 -2.74
N LYS A 29 13.05 2.94 -3.84
CA LYS A 29 11.85 2.35 -4.47
C LYS A 29 10.96 1.58 -3.48
N THR A 30 11.56 0.66 -2.74
CA THR A 30 10.85 -0.15 -1.74
C THR A 30 10.27 0.73 -0.62
N THR A 31 10.95 1.81 -0.26
CA THR A 31 10.45 2.79 0.72
C THR A 31 9.25 3.54 0.17
N LEU A 32 9.31 4.02 -1.07
CA LEU A 32 8.18 4.66 -1.75
C LEU A 32 6.96 3.73 -1.81
N LEU A 33 7.14 2.48 -2.22
CA LEU A 33 6.05 1.51 -2.30
C LEU A 33 5.43 1.21 -0.92
N LYS A 34 6.25 1.10 0.14
CA LYS A 34 5.76 0.91 1.51
C LYS A 34 4.97 2.12 2.04
N LEU A 35 5.40 3.33 1.70
CA LEU A 35 4.68 4.57 2.04
C LEU A 35 3.30 4.61 1.36
N LEU A 36 3.26 4.35 0.04
CA LEU A 36 2.00 4.26 -0.73
C LEU A 36 1.10 3.12 -0.26
N ALA A 37 1.67 2.06 0.33
CA ALA A 37 0.93 0.94 0.90
C ALA A 37 0.48 1.17 2.36
N THR A 38 0.71 2.35 2.93
CA THR A 38 0.43 2.67 4.35
C THR A 38 1.21 1.79 5.36
N ALA A 39 2.23 1.07 4.88
CA ALA A 39 3.10 0.21 5.68
C ALA A 39 4.22 1.01 6.36
N LEU A 40 4.47 2.24 5.91
CA LEU A 40 5.29 3.26 6.56
C LEU A 40 4.52 4.58 6.56
N GLN A 41 4.81 5.44 7.54
CA GLN A 41 4.34 6.82 7.55
C GLN A 41 5.46 7.75 7.08
N PRO A 42 5.16 8.79 6.29
CA PRO A 42 6.16 9.79 5.93
C PRO A 42 6.55 10.61 7.18
N GLU A 43 7.82 10.98 7.28
CA GLU A 43 8.28 11.91 8.33
C GLU A 43 7.78 13.34 8.07
N TYR A 44 7.66 13.72 6.80
CA TYR A 44 7.21 15.03 6.34
C TYR A 44 6.38 14.89 5.05
N GLY A 45 5.45 15.83 4.85
CA GLY A 45 4.55 15.82 3.70
C GLY A 45 3.34 14.91 3.91
N GLU A 46 2.59 14.67 2.84
CA GLU A 46 1.33 13.92 2.88
C GLU A 46 1.18 13.02 1.66
N ILE A 47 0.36 11.97 1.81
CA ILE A 47 -0.04 11.09 0.72
C ILE A 47 -1.57 11.10 0.67
N ASN A 48 -2.11 11.56 -0.46
CA ASN A 48 -3.54 11.68 -0.66
C ASN A 48 -4.06 10.51 -1.51
N TYR A 49 -4.99 9.75 -0.96
CA TYR A 49 -5.63 8.62 -1.64
C TYR A 49 -7.02 9.04 -2.14
N SER A 50 -7.19 9.08 -3.46
CA SER A 50 -8.45 9.48 -4.10
C SER A 50 -9.23 8.27 -4.62
N PHE A 51 -9.62 7.37 -3.72
CA PHE A 51 -10.46 6.22 -4.06
C PHE A 51 -11.95 6.58 -4.01
N LEU A 52 -12.75 5.97 -4.88
CA LEU A 52 -14.21 6.04 -4.83
C LEU A 52 -14.74 4.72 -4.26
N VAL A 53 -15.35 4.78 -3.08
CA VAL A 53 -15.92 3.62 -2.41
C VAL A 53 -17.42 3.78 -2.30
N ARG A 54 -18.14 2.68 -2.54
CA ARG A 54 -19.59 2.64 -2.36
C ARG A 54 -19.92 2.49 -0.88
N ASP A 55 -20.56 3.51 -0.33
CA ASP A 55 -21.13 3.49 1.01
C ASP A 55 -22.40 2.62 1.01
N LYS A 56 -22.34 1.49 1.72
CA LYS A 56 -23.46 0.54 1.80
C LYS A 56 -24.60 1.04 2.69
N GLN A 57 -24.33 1.94 3.63
CA GLN A 57 -25.36 2.46 4.54
C GLN A 57 -26.18 3.56 3.87
N ILE A 58 -25.50 4.46 3.14
CA ILE A 58 -26.14 5.64 2.52
C ILE A 58 -26.50 5.37 1.04
N GLY A 59 -25.96 4.30 0.43
CA GLY A 59 -26.24 3.95 -0.96
C GLY A 59 -25.55 4.84 -2.00
N THR A 60 -24.56 5.63 -1.58
CA THR A 60 -23.84 6.61 -2.42
C THR A 60 -22.34 6.28 -2.51
N TYR A 61 -21.56 7.07 -3.24
CA TYR A 61 -20.10 6.98 -3.27
C TYR A 61 -19.46 8.09 -2.43
N ARG A 62 -18.39 7.77 -1.72
CA ARG A 62 -17.56 8.77 -1.02
C ARG A 62 -16.07 8.61 -1.33
N LYS A 63 -15.33 9.69 -1.02
CA LYS A 63 -13.88 9.84 -1.29
C LYS A 63 -13.02 9.95 -0.03
N ASN A 64 -13.61 10.37 1.09
CA ASN A 64 -12.88 10.56 2.34
C ASN A 64 -12.88 9.22 3.07
N LEU A 65 -11.82 8.45 2.86
CA LEU A 65 -11.57 7.18 3.53
C LEU A 65 -10.61 7.39 4.69
N ASP A 66 -10.82 6.66 5.78
CA ASP A 66 -9.77 6.53 6.80
C ASP A 66 -8.68 5.53 6.36
N ILE A 67 -7.65 5.40 7.20
CA ILE A 67 -6.50 4.55 6.88
C ILE A 67 -6.83 3.06 6.88
N GLU A 68 -7.84 2.62 7.66
CA GLU A 68 -8.25 1.23 7.72
C GLU A 68 -8.95 0.84 6.42
N GLU A 69 -9.85 1.70 5.94
CA GLU A 69 -10.53 1.53 4.65
C GLU A 69 -9.56 1.55 3.47
N ILE A 70 -8.55 2.43 3.51
CA ILE A 70 -7.49 2.46 2.49
C ILE A 70 -6.74 1.11 2.43
N ARG A 71 -6.47 0.50 3.60
CA ARG A 71 -5.78 -0.79 3.71
C ARG A 71 -6.60 -1.97 3.19
N GLU A 72 -7.91 -1.87 3.18
CA GLU A 72 -8.78 -2.87 2.55
C GLU A 72 -8.70 -2.84 1.02
N ILE A 73 -8.38 -1.67 0.44
CA ILE A 73 -8.32 -1.46 -1.01
C ILE A 73 -6.92 -1.78 -1.54
N ILE A 74 -5.87 -1.47 -0.77
CA ILE A 74 -4.48 -1.60 -1.22
C ILE A 74 -3.92 -2.99 -0.92
N GLY A 75 -3.59 -3.72 -1.99
CA GLY A 75 -2.75 -4.92 -1.92
C GLY A 75 -1.26 -4.57 -1.98
N PHE A 76 -0.45 -5.15 -1.08
CA PHE A 76 1.00 -4.98 -1.05
C PHE A 76 1.71 -6.33 -0.97
N LEU A 77 2.59 -6.61 -1.93
CA LEU A 77 3.45 -7.80 -1.93
C LEU A 77 4.90 -7.39 -1.59
N PRO A 78 5.43 -7.77 -0.43
CA PRO A 78 6.81 -7.47 -0.05
C PRO A 78 7.84 -8.18 -0.95
N GLN A 79 9.01 -7.55 -1.12
CA GLN A 79 10.13 -8.10 -1.89
C GLN A 79 10.66 -9.42 -1.32
N HIS A 80 10.79 -9.50 0.01
CA HIS A 80 11.09 -10.74 0.72
C HIS A 80 9.79 -11.27 1.30
N PHE A 81 9.34 -12.38 0.75
CA PHE A 81 8.11 -13.03 1.12
C PHE A 81 8.43 -14.43 1.63
N THR A 82 8.44 -14.59 2.95
CA THR A 82 8.56 -15.89 3.61
C THR A 82 7.16 -16.41 3.89
N GLY A 83 6.44 -16.79 2.83
CA GLY A 83 5.21 -17.55 3.00
C GLY A 83 5.50 -18.96 3.48
N HIS A 84 4.54 -19.62 4.14
CA HIS A 84 4.56 -21.07 4.27
C HIS A 84 4.48 -21.65 2.85
N LEU A 85 5.64 -21.98 2.27
CA LEU A 85 5.78 -22.51 0.91
C LEU A 85 5.13 -23.89 0.74
N ASP A 86 4.70 -24.48 1.85
CA ASP A 86 3.93 -25.73 1.91
C ASP A 86 2.47 -25.53 1.45
N MET A 87 2.08 -24.29 1.08
CA MET A 87 0.72 -23.93 0.66
C MET A 87 0.68 -23.41 -0.78
N THR A 88 -0.42 -23.65 -1.49
CA THR A 88 -0.68 -23.00 -2.77
C THR A 88 -0.87 -21.50 -2.59
N VAL A 89 -0.58 -20.70 -3.64
CA VAL A 89 -0.77 -19.24 -3.63
C VAL A 89 -2.16 -18.84 -3.14
N GLY A 90 -3.21 -19.51 -3.64
CA GLY A 90 -4.58 -19.23 -3.22
C GLY A 90 -4.84 -19.53 -1.75
N ARG A 91 -4.21 -20.58 -1.19
CA ARG A 91 -4.35 -20.94 0.22
C ARG A 91 -3.61 -19.98 1.13
N TYR A 92 -2.43 -19.51 0.71
CA TYR A 92 -1.69 -18.47 1.42
C TYR A 92 -2.45 -17.14 1.44
N VAL A 93 -2.97 -16.69 0.29
CA VAL A 93 -3.76 -15.44 0.22
C VAL A 93 -4.98 -15.51 1.13
N LYS A 94 -5.70 -16.63 1.14
CA LYS A 94 -6.81 -16.87 2.09
C LYS A 94 -6.35 -16.87 3.55
N TYR A 95 -5.21 -17.48 3.84
CA TYR A 95 -4.64 -17.51 5.19
C TYR A 95 -4.33 -16.11 5.72
N ILE A 96 -3.72 -15.25 4.90
CA ILE A 96 -3.41 -13.86 5.26
C ILE A 96 -4.69 -13.01 5.34
N ALA A 97 -5.64 -13.19 4.42
CA ALA A 97 -6.95 -12.52 4.48
C ALA A 97 -7.63 -12.82 5.82
N TYR A 98 -7.70 -14.10 6.19
CA TYR A 98 -8.26 -14.54 7.48
C TYR A 98 -7.56 -13.90 8.68
N HIS A 99 -6.22 -13.85 8.69
CA HIS A 99 -5.45 -13.20 9.76
C HIS A 99 -5.65 -11.69 9.83
N LYS A 100 -6.09 -11.06 8.75
CA LYS A 100 -6.43 -9.64 8.69
C LYS A 100 -7.92 -9.36 8.85
N GLY A 101 -8.74 -10.37 9.19
CA GLY A 101 -10.18 -10.21 9.36
C GLY A 101 -10.96 -10.05 8.04
N VAL A 102 -10.34 -10.36 6.91
CA VAL A 102 -10.96 -10.32 5.58
C VAL A 102 -11.47 -11.74 5.25
N PRO A 103 -12.79 -11.94 5.03
CA PRO A 103 -13.38 -13.25 4.78
C PRO A 103 -12.94 -13.90 3.46
#